data_AF-A0A212CW84-F1
#
_entry.id   AF-A0A212CW84-F1
#
_cell.length_a   1.000
_cell.length_b   1.000
_cell.length_c   1.000
_cell.angle_alpha   90.00
_cell.angle_beta   90.00
_cell.angle_gamma   90.00
#
_symmetry.space_group_name_H-M   'P 1'
#
loop_
_entity.id
_entity.type
_entity.pdbx_description
1 polymer ?
#
loop_
_entity_poly.entity_id
_entity_poly.type
_entity_poly.pdbx_seq_one_letter_code
_entity_poly.pdbx_strand_id
1 'polypeptide(L)'
;MVGAGISTPSGIPDFRSPGVGYYSILQQYKLPYPEAIFELSFFFHDPKPFFTFAKKLYPGNYRPNATHYFLRLLHEKGLLLRLYTQNIDGLERGEP
;
A
#
# COMPACT_ATOMS: atom_id res chain seq x y z
N MET A 1 -1.04 5.13 -14.53
CA MET A 1 -0.37 5.21 -13.21
C MET A 1 -1.43 5.04 -12.14
N VAL A 2 -1.14 4.31 -11.08
CA VAL A 2 -2.05 4.06 -9.95
C VAL A 2 -1.33 4.23 -8.61
N GLY A 3 -2.08 4.26 -7.52
CA GLY A 3 -1.57 4.29 -6.15
C GLY A 3 -2.60 3.72 -5.18
N ALA A 4 -2.39 3.92 -3.87
CA ALA A 4 -3.10 3.16 -2.83
C ALA A 4 -4.64 3.23 -2.88
N GLY A 5 -5.19 4.30 -3.46
CA GLY A 5 -6.64 4.45 -3.65
C GLY A 5 -7.30 3.32 -4.45
N ILE A 6 -6.57 2.61 -5.33
CA ILE A 6 -7.14 1.45 -6.02
C ILE A 6 -7.27 0.21 -5.11
N SER A 7 -6.51 0.17 -4.01
CA SER A 7 -6.46 -0.96 -3.06
C SER A 7 -7.34 -0.74 -1.83
N THR A 8 -7.87 0.47 -1.60
CA THR A 8 -8.80 0.74 -0.50
C THR A 8 -10.06 -0.14 -0.52
N PRO A 9 -10.69 -0.45 -1.67
CA PRO A 9 -11.83 -1.36 -1.70
C PRO A 9 -11.44 -2.83 -1.44
N SER A 10 -10.15 -3.16 -1.54
CA SER A 10 -9.60 -4.48 -1.19
C SER A 10 -9.29 -4.62 0.30
N GLY A 11 -9.59 -3.60 1.12
CA GLY A 11 -9.35 -3.60 2.56
C GLY A 11 -7.96 -3.12 2.98
N ILE A 12 -7.20 -2.51 2.05
CA ILE A 12 -5.88 -1.94 2.32
C ILE A 12 -6.03 -0.41 2.45
N PRO A 13 -5.92 0.16 3.67
CA PRO A 13 -5.94 1.61 3.85
C PRO A 13 -4.93 2.32 2.95
N ASP A 14 -5.27 3.54 2.53
CA ASP A 14 -4.27 4.42 1.96
C ASP A 14 -3.41 5.06 3.06
N PHE A 15 -2.50 5.94 2.67
CA PHE A 15 -1.65 6.63 3.64
C PHE A 15 -2.28 7.91 4.20
N ARG A 16 -3.07 8.63 3.39
CA ARG A 16 -3.39 10.06 3.62
C ARG A 16 -4.84 10.34 3.94
N SER A 17 -5.77 9.39 3.77
CA SER A 17 -7.19 9.62 4.07
C SER A 17 -7.38 9.98 5.54
N PRO A 18 -8.00 11.13 5.87
CA PRO A 18 -8.21 11.53 7.25
C PRO A 18 -9.00 10.49 8.04
N GLY A 19 -8.53 10.15 9.24
CA GLY A 19 -9.22 9.25 10.18
C GLY A 19 -9.08 7.76 9.90
N VAL A 20 -8.75 7.35 8.67
CA VAL A 20 -8.63 5.93 8.29
C VAL A 20 -7.29 5.56 7.67
N GLY A 21 -6.58 6.52 7.08
CA GLY A 21 -5.28 6.29 6.44
C GLY A 21 -4.15 6.08 7.45
N TYR A 22 -3.06 5.45 7.00
CA TYR A 22 -1.97 5.06 7.89
C TYR A 22 -1.40 6.20 8.73
N TYR A 23 -1.24 7.40 8.16
CA TYR A 23 -0.71 8.55 8.92
C TYR A 23 -1.59 8.94 10.13
N SER A 24 -2.89 8.65 10.09
CA SER A 24 -3.79 8.91 11.23
C SER A 24 -3.60 7.91 12.38
N ILE A 25 -3.14 6.68 12.11
CA ILE A 25 -2.98 5.62 13.13
C ILE A 25 -1.54 5.45 13.62
N LEU A 26 -0.58 6.15 12.99
CA LEU A 26 0.85 6.05 13.30
C LEU A 26 1.28 6.85 14.55
N GLN A 27 0.38 7.68 15.11
CA GLN A 27 0.66 8.46 16.33
C GLN A 27 1.12 7.59 17.52
N GLN A 28 0.74 6.31 17.55
CA GLN A 28 1.13 5.35 18.59
C GLN A 28 2.65 5.03 18.63
N TYR A 29 3.39 5.31 17.55
CA TYR A 29 4.80 4.90 17.41
C TYR A 29 5.81 5.94 17.90
N LYS A 30 5.37 7.04 18.54
CA LYS A 30 6.24 8.13 19.06
C LYS A 30 7.24 8.63 18.01
N LEU A 31 6.80 8.75 16.76
CA LEU A 31 7.61 9.24 15.65
C LEU A 31 7.82 10.75 15.77
N PRO A 32 8.93 11.32 15.28
CA PRO A 32 9.13 12.77 15.24
C PRO A 32 8.10 13.46 14.33
N TYR A 33 7.69 12.78 13.26
CA TYR A 33 6.60 13.12 12.35
C TYR A 33 6.10 11.84 11.65
N PRO A 34 4.86 11.78 11.14
CA PRO A 34 4.25 10.56 10.62
C PRO A 34 5.04 9.88 9.50
N GLU A 35 5.66 10.66 8.61
CA GLU A 35 6.41 10.18 7.46
C GLU A 35 7.74 9.52 7.83
N ALA A 36 8.29 9.82 9.01
CA ALA A 36 9.61 9.33 9.43
C ALA A 36 9.73 7.80 9.36
N ILE A 37 8.66 7.07 9.64
CA ILE A 37 8.63 5.60 9.54
C ILE A 37 8.93 5.06 8.14
N PHE A 38 8.75 5.88 7.09
CA PHE A 38 9.01 5.53 5.70
C PHE A 38 10.28 6.19 5.13
N GLU A 39 11.07 6.86 5.97
CA GLU A 39 12.36 7.43 5.57
C GLU A 39 13.52 6.46 5.85
N LEU A 40 14.43 6.32 4.88
CA LEU A 40 15.58 5.41 5.01
C LEU A 40 16.51 5.79 6.16
N SER A 41 16.77 7.09 6.36
CA SER A 41 17.61 7.60 7.45
C SER A 41 17.06 7.19 8.82
N PHE A 42 15.75 7.34 9.02
CA PHE A 42 15.07 6.91 10.24
C PHE A 42 15.08 5.39 10.38
N PHE A 43 14.80 4.65 9.30
CA PHE A 43 14.81 3.18 9.31
C PHE A 43 16.18 2.61 9.75
N PHE A 44 17.29 3.17 9.26
CA PHE A 44 18.63 2.74 9.67
C PHE A 44 18.98 3.14 11.11
N HIS A 45 18.36 4.19 11.65
CA HIS A 45 18.55 4.60 13.04
C HIS A 45 17.70 3.76 14.02
N ASP A 46 16.40 3.61 13.75
CA ASP A 46 15.47 2.77 14.50
C ASP A 46 14.47 2.07 13.56
N PRO A 47 14.71 0.80 13.19
CA PRO A 47 13.83 0.06 12.31
C PRO A 47 12.58 -0.51 13.02
N LYS A 48 12.51 -0.46 14.36
CA LYS A 48 11.44 -1.12 15.13
C LYS A 48 10.04 -0.60 14.79
N PRO A 49 9.80 0.72 14.62
CA PRO A 49 8.49 1.22 14.22
C PRO A 49 8.05 0.63 12.88
N PHE A 50 8.94 0.62 11.88
CA PHE A 50 8.65 0.05 10.57
C PHE A 50 8.29 -1.44 10.65
N PHE A 51 9.10 -2.26 11.34
CA PHE A 51 8.80 -3.70 11.45
C PHE A 51 7.51 -3.97 12.24
N THR A 52 7.23 -3.17 13.28
CA THR A 52 5.98 -3.30 14.04
C THR A 52 4.76 -2.93 13.18
N PHE A 53 4.89 -1.89 12.38
CA PHE A 53 3.89 -1.48 11.39
C PHE A 53 3.71 -2.55 10.31
N ALA A 54 4.79 -3.02 9.68
CA ALA A 54 4.78 -4.04 8.63
C ALA A 54 4.14 -5.35 9.11
N LYS A 55 4.36 -5.74 10.37
CA LYS A 55 3.70 -6.91 10.98
C LYS A 55 2.19 -6.74 11.12
N LYS A 56 1.66 -5.52 11.26
CA LYS A 56 0.20 -5.28 11.21
C LYS A 56 -0.36 -5.37 9.79
N LEU A 57 0.49 -5.20 8.78
CA LEU A 57 0.11 -5.31 7.36
C LEU A 57 0.14 -6.75 6.83
N TYR A 58 0.96 -7.63 7.44
CA TYR A 58 1.18 -9.00 6.97
C TYR A 58 0.89 -10.08 8.02
N PRO A 59 0.28 -11.22 7.65
CA PRO A 59 -0.27 -11.54 6.33
C PRO A 59 -1.73 -11.09 6.20
N GLY A 60 -2.02 -10.23 5.22
CA GLY A 60 -3.39 -9.94 4.83
C GLY A 60 -3.79 -10.77 3.62
N ASN A 61 -4.89 -11.53 3.74
CA ASN A 61 -5.46 -12.28 2.62
C ASN A 61 -6.32 -11.34 1.74
N TYR A 62 -5.68 -10.29 1.21
CA TYR A 62 -6.33 -9.27 0.39
C TYR A 62 -6.56 -9.81 -1.02
N ARG A 63 -7.70 -9.45 -1.62
CA ARG A 63 -8.04 -9.87 -2.98
C ARG A 63 -8.08 -8.68 -3.93
N PRO A 64 -7.64 -8.84 -5.20
CA PRO A 64 -7.85 -7.82 -6.22
C PRO A 64 -9.34 -7.47 -6.35
N ASN A 65 -9.64 -6.20 -6.62
CA ASN A 65 -11.01 -5.71 -6.81
C ASN A 65 -11.28 -5.33 -8.29
N ALA A 66 -12.46 -4.79 -8.58
CA ALA A 66 -12.89 -4.44 -9.94
C ALA A 66 -11.88 -3.57 -10.70
N THR A 67 -11.20 -2.64 -10.04
CA THR A 67 -10.17 -1.78 -10.67
C THR A 67 -8.97 -2.61 -11.13
N HIS A 68 -8.54 -3.57 -10.33
CA HIS A 68 -7.44 -4.48 -10.68
C HIS A 68 -7.84 -5.39 -11.85
N TYR A 69 -9.05 -5.93 -11.84
CA TYR A 69 -9.58 -6.72 -12.95
C TYR A 69 -9.77 -5.90 -14.23
N PHE A 70 -10.10 -4.61 -14.12
CA PHE A 70 -10.16 -3.72 -15.27
C PHE A 70 -8.77 -3.53 -15.90
N LEU A 71 -7.71 -3.36 -15.09
CA LEU A 71 -6.33 -3.31 -15.58
C LEU A 71 -5.94 -4.63 -16.27
N ARG A 72 -6.36 -5.77 -15.71
CA ARG A 72 -6.19 -7.08 -16.35
C ARG A 72 -6.92 -7.16 -17.69
N LEU A 73 -8.15 -6.66 -17.78
CA LEU A 73 -8.91 -6.63 -19.04
C LEU A 73 -8.21 -5.78 -20.12
N LEU A 74 -7.63 -4.63 -19.75
CA LEU A 74 -6.84 -3.83 -20.68
C LEU A 74 -5.61 -4.59 -21.19
N HIS A 75 -4.95 -5.37 -20.32
CA HIS A 75 -3.86 -6.24 -20.70
C HIS A 75 -4.32 -7.34 -21.68
N GLU A 76 -5.40 -8.04 -21.36
CA GLU A 76 -5.96 -9.13 -22.18
C GLU A 76 -6.43 -8.64 -23.56
N LYS A 77 -6.88 -7.38 -23.65
CA LYS A 77 -7.25 -6.75 -24.92
C LYS A 77 -6.07 -6.17 -25.70
N GLY A 78 -4.84 -6.28 -25.20
CA GLY A 78 -3.65 -5.69 -25.84
C GLY A 78 -3.61 -4.16 -25.80
N LEU A 79 -4.41 -3.52 -24.93
CA LEU A 79 -4.53 -2.07 -24.80
C LEU A 79 -3.63 -1.49 -23.70
N LEU A 80 -3.18 -2.33 -22.75
CA LEU A 80 -2.30 -1.91 -21.67
C LEU A 80 -0.83 -1.95 -22.10
N LEU A 81 -0.27 -0.78 -22.44
CA LEU A 81 1.16 -0.65 -22.72
C LEU A 81 2.03 -0.89 -21.48
N ARG A 82 1.65 -0.28 -20.35
CA ARG A 82 2.39 -0.38 -19.08
C ARG A 82 1.51 0.00 -17.90
N LEU A 83 1.70 -0.69 -16.78
CA LEU A 83 1.16 -0.31 -15.48
C LEU A 83 2.30 0.15 -14.57
N TYR A 84 2.24 1.42 -14.17
CA TYR A 84 3.11 1.97 -13.13
C TYR A 84 2.28 2.10 -11.85
N THR A 85 2.69 1.38 -10.80
CA THR A 85 2.03 1.39 -9.49
C THR A 85 2.98 1.94 -8.44
N GLN A 86 2.43 2.72 -7.50
CA GLN A 86 3.10 3.12 -6.26
C GLN A 86 2.86 2.11 -5.13
N ASN A 87 1.99 1.11 -5.36
CA ASN A 87 1.63 0.12 -4.35
C ASN A 87 2.73 -0.93 -4.20
N ILE A 88 2.77 -1.52 -3.02
CA ILE A 88 3.65 -2.64 -2.66
C ILE A 88 2.87 -3.89 -2.24
N ASP A 89 1.54 -3.87 -2.40
CA ASP A 89 0.63 -4.95 -1.99
C ASP A 89 0.62 -6.14 -2.97
N GLY A 90 1.01 -5.92 -4.23
CA GLY A 90 1.14 -6.96 -5.25
C GLY A 90 -0.19 -7.37 -5.90
N LEU A 91 -1.30 -6.71 -5.60
CA LEU A 91 -2.62 -7.07 -6.14
C LEU A 91 -2.71 -6.94 -7.67
N GLU A 92 -1.82 -6.18 -8.30
CA GLU A 92 -1.76 -6.05 -9.75
C GLU A 92 -1.03 -7.20 -10.45
N ARG A 93 -0.26 -8.02 -9.72
CA ARG A 93 0.52 -9.13 -10.29
C ARG A 93 -0.34 -10.34 -10.65
N GLY A 94 -1.45 -10.54 -9.93
CA GLY A 94 -2.41 -11.61 -10.21
C GLY A 94 -1.77 -13.01 -10.24
N GLU A 95 -0.88 -13.31 -9.30
CA GLU A 95 -0.51 -14.71 -9.07
C GLU A 95 -1.60 -15.42 -8.24
N PRO A 96 -1.95 -16.67 -8.58
CA PRO A 96 -2.88 -17.48 -7.80
C PRO A 96 -2.39 -17.76 -6.37
#